data_AF-A0A6G3SRK1-F1
#
_entry.id   AF-A0A6G3SRK1-F1
#
_cell.length_a   1.000
_cell.length_b   1.000
_cell.length_c   1.000
_cell.angle_alpha   90.00
_cell.angle_beta   90.00
_cell.angle_gamma   90.00
#
_symmetry.space_group_name_H-M   'P 1'
#
loop_
_entity.id
_entity.type
_entity.pdbx_description
1 polymer ?
#
loop_
_entity_poly.entity_id
_entity_poly.type
_entity_poly.pdbx_seq_one_letter_code
_entity_poly.pdbx_strand_id
1 'polypeptide(L)'
;ARAAGGDEPYAVSVVRDTAGSVAQRLLSSVVAVGCSIAERSLAAPGDIDLAVTTGLGYPYGPLAWGERVGAARMLELQRSLHTTTGDPRHRPTRWITERAALGLALTDPGTSPADCLG
;
A
#
# COMPACT_ATOMS: atom_id res chain seq x y z
N ALA A 1 1.54 15.41 -19.32
CA ALA A 1 0.35 14.54 -19.27
C ALA A 1 -0.35 14.61 -20.62
N ARG A 2 -0.57 13.48 -21.31
CA ARG A 2 -1.44 13.47 -22.49
C ARG A 2 -2.85 13.16 -22.00
N ALA A 3 -3.78 14.08 -22.30
CA ALA A 3 -5.19 13.94 -21.98
C ALA A 3 -5.79 12.78 -22.79
N ALA A 4 -6.40 11.82 -22.10
CA ALA A 4 -7.39 10.96 -22.72
C ALA A 4 -8.64 11.82 -22.97
N GLY A 5 -9.19 11.77 -24.19
CA GLY A 5 -10.17 12.73 -24.70
C GLY A 5 -11.56 12.66 -24.04
N GLY A 6 -11.74 13.40 -22.95
CA GLY A 6 -13.05 13.71 -22.38
C GLY A 6 -13.21 15.23 -22.17
N ASP A 7 -14.44 15.72 -22.36
CA ASP A 7 -14.84 17.13 -22.24
C ASP A 7 -14.95 17.64 -20.78
N GLU A 8 -14.71 16.78 -19.79
CA GLU A 8 -14.79 17.16 -18.38
C GLU A 8 -13.48 17.77 -17.88
N PRO A 9 -13.50 18.96 -17.25
CA PRO A 9 -12.27 19.62 -16.81
C PRO A 9 -11.57 18.82 -15.72
N TYR A 10 -10.33 18.39 -15.99
CA TYR A 10 -9.48 17.74 -15.00
C TYR A 10 -8.93 18.76 -13.99
N ALA A 11 -9.06 18.45 -12.70
CA ALA A 11 -8.36 19.19 -11.65
C ALA A 11 -6.85 18.87 -11.70
N VAL A 12 -6.01 19.90 -11.82
CA VAL A 12 -4.56 19.76 -11.89
C VAL A 12 -3.93 20.48 -10.70
N SER A 13 -2.86 19.88 -10.15
CA SER A 13 -2.05 20.50 -9.10
C SER A 13 -0.59 20.57 -9.55
N VAL A 14 0.05 21.73 -9.36
CA VAL A 14 1.48 21.91 -9.62
C VAL A 14 2.26 21.40 -8.43
N VAL A 15 3.19 20.48 -8.68
CA VAL A 15 4.02 19.84 -7.65
C VAL A 15 5.48 19.98 -8.06
N ARG A 16 6.35 20.33 -7.11
CA ARG A 16 7.80 20.32 -7.33
C ARG A 16 8.26 18.89 -7.63
N ASP A 17 9.19 18.77 -8.57
CA ASP A 17 9.78 17.48 -8.89
C ASP A 17 10.44 16.83 -7.65
N THR A 18 10.02 15.61 -7.36
CA THR A 18 10.42 14.87 -6.16
C THR A 18 10.12 13.38 -6.35
N ALA A 19 10.90 12.53 -5.69
CA ALA A 19 10.76 11.08 -5.78
C ALA A 19 9.36 10.64 -5.32
N GLY A 20 8.57 10.13 -6.26
CA GLY A 20 7.14 9.90 -6.09
C GLY A 20 6.38 11.20 -5.90
N SER A 21 5.39 11.46 -6.75
CA SER A 21 4.50 12.61 -6.56
C SER A 21 3.82 12.59 -5.19
N VAL A 22 3.16 13.68 -4.80
CA VAL A 22 2.49 13.77 -3.48
C VAL A 22 1.54 12.59 -3.26
N ALA A 23 0.70 12.26 -4.24
CA ALA A 23 -0.27 11.17 -4.12
C ALA A 23 0.40 9.79 -3.93
N GLN A 24 1.45 9.49 -4.70
CA GLN A 24 2.15 8.21 -4.61
C GLN A 24 2.86 8.03 -3.27
N ARG A 25 3.53 9.08 -2.76
CA ARG A 25 4.20 9.03 -1.45
C ARG A 25 3.21 8.87 -0.29
N LEU A 26 2.07 9.56 -0.36
CA LEU A 26 1.02 9.41 0.64
C LEU A 26 0.46 7.99 0.63
N LEU A 27 0.11 7.48 -0.54
CA LEU A 27 -0.42 6.13 -0.68
C LEU A 27 0.60 5.07 -0.21
N SER A 28 1.87 5.21 -0.62
CA SER A 28 2.96 4.34 -0.17
C SER A 28 3.07 4.31 1.35
N SER A 29 2.99 5.48 2.00
CA SER A 29 3.06 5.58 3.47
C SER A 29 1.87 4.89 4.14
N VAL A 30 0.65 5.10 3.65
CA VAL A 30 -0.58 4.48 4.18
C VAL A 30 -0.50 2.96 4.09
N VAL A 31 -0.14 2.44 2.91
CA VAL A 31 -0.03 0.99 2.69
C VAL A 31 1.11 0.40 3.52
N ALA A 32 2.26 1.08 3.63
CA ALA A 32 3.39 0.61 4.43
C ALA A 32 3.05 0.46 5.92
N VAL A 33 2.28 1.41 6.48
CA VAL A 33 1.79 1.31 7.86
C VAL A 33 0.86 0.09 8.02
N GLY A 34 -0.14 -0.07 7.14
CA GLY A 34 -1.03 -1.24 7.18
C GLY A 34 -0.27 -2.56 7.08
N CYS A 35 0.66 -2.66 6.13
CA CYS A 35 1.51 -3.85 5.98
C CYS A 35 2.37 -4.11 7.22
N SER A 36 2.88 -3.06 7.89
CA SER A 36 3.67 -3.22 9.10
C SER A 36 2.84 -3.70 10.30
N ILE A 37 1.56 -3.35 10.38
CA ILE A 37 0.66 -3.84 11.44
C ILE A 37 0.35 -5.32 11.21
N ALA A 38 0.04 -5.68 9.97
CA ALA A 38 -0.23 -7.06 9.57
C ALA A 38 1.00 -7.97 9.74
N GLU A 39 2.19 -7.50 9.35
CA GLU A 39 3.46 -8.23 9.52
C GLU A 39 3.74 -8.62 10.98
N ARG A 40 3.41 -7.73 11.91
CA ARG A 40 3.60 -7.95 13.35
C ARG A 40 2.43 -8.70 13.98
N SER A 41 1.44 -9.11 13.19
CA SER A 41 0.23 -9.80 13.64
C SER A 41 -0.51 -9.06 14.77
N LEU A 42 -0.50 -7.72 14.74
CA LEU A 42 -1.16 -6.90 15.77
C LEU A 42 -2.68 -6.84 15.60
N ALA A 43 -3.16 -7.05 14.38
CA ALA A 43 -4.58 -7.14 14.03
C ALA A 43 -4.71 -7.97 12.74
N ALA A 44 -5.87 -8.58 12.53
CA ALA A 44 -6.14 -9.27 11.26
C ALA A 44 -6.21 -8.23 10.12
N PRO A 45 -5.77 -8.57 8.89
CA PRO A 45 -5.83 -7.65 7.74
C PRO A 45 -7.19 -7.00 7.51
N GLY A 46 -8.27 -7.76 7.69
CA GLY A 46 -9.64 -7.26 7.58
C GLY A 46 -9.98 -6.21 8.64
N ASP A 47 -9.52 -6.41 9.89
CA ASP A 47 -9.75 -5.47 10.98
C ASP A 47 -8.93 -4.17 10.80
N ILE A 48 -7.71 -4.28 10.25
CA ILE A 48 -6.89 -3.11 9.91
C ILE A 48 -7.63 -2.25 8.88
N ASP A 49 -8.15 -2.86 7.82
CA ASP A 49 -8.88 -2.16 6.78
C ASP A 49 -10.21 -1.58 7.28
N LEU A 50 -10.93 -2.32 8.12
CA LEU A 50 -12.16 -1.87 8.74
C LEU A 50 -11.92 -0.67 9.66
N ALA A 51 -10.88 -0.71 10.50
CA ALA A 51 -10.54 0.37 11.43
C ALA A 51 -10.21 1.67 10.68
N VAL A 52 -9.50 1.60 9.56
CA VAL A 52 -9.13 2.79 8.79
C VAL A 52 -10.33 3.37 8.02
N THR A 53 -11.17 2.51 7.44
CA THR A 53 -12.38 2.98 6.73
C THR A 53 -13.42 3.58 7.68
N THR A 54 -13.67 2.94 8.82
CA THR A 54 -14.68 3.39 9.78
C THR A 54 -14.17 4.49 10.72
N GLY A 55 -12.93 4.37 11.20
CA GLY A 55 -12.35 5.31 12.17
C GLY A 55 -11.78 6.57 11.54
N LEU A 56 -11.17 6.46 10.34
CA LEU A 56 -10.54 7.60 9.65
C LEU A 56 -11.34 8.09 8.44
N GLY A 57 -12.40 7.38 8.03
CA GLY A 57 -13.25 7.76 6.90
C GLY A 57 -12.59 7.58 5.54
N TYR A 58 -11.55 6.74 5.44
CA TYR A 58 -10.86 6.52 4.17
C TYR A 58 -11.75 5.72 3.21
N PRO A 59 -11.64 5.96 1.88
CA PRO A 59 -12.47 5.26 0.90
C PRO A 59 -12.17 3.75 0.85
N TYR A 60 -10.94 3.37 1.19
CA TYR A 60 -10.47 1.98 1.26
C TYR A 60 -9.53 1.82 2.44
N GLY A 61 -9.49 0.62 3.01
CA GLY A 61 -8.48 0.25 4.00
C GLY A 61 -7.09 0.19 3.36
N PRO A 62 -6.00 0.37 4.13
CA PRO A 62 -4.65 0.44 3.59
C PRO A 62 -4.25 -0.80 2.78
N LEU A 63 -4.63 -2.00 3.19
CA LEU A 63 -4.25 -3.24 2.50
C LEU A 63 -5.07 -3.42 1.22
N ALA A 64 -6.40 -3.24 1.29
CA ALA A 64 -7.27 -3.24 0.12
C ALA A 64 -6.92 -2.13 -0.89
N TRP A 65 -6.45 -0.97 -0.43
CA TRP A 65 -6.01 0.10 -1.31
C TRP A 65 -4.70 -0.28 -2.02
N GLY A 66 -3.78 -0.92 -1.30
CA GLY A 66 -2.59 -1.53 -1.90
C GLY A 66 -2.92 -2.56 -2.98
N GLU A 67 -3.90 -3.43 -2.72
CA GLU A 67 -4.38 -4.44 -3.68
C GLU A 67 -4.93 -3.82 -4.96
N ARG A 68 -5.71 -2.74 -4.85
CA ARG A 68 -6.24 -2.02 -6.02
C ARG A 68 -5.15 -1.46 -6.93
N VAL A 69 -3.99 -1.10 -6.38
CA VAL A 69 -2.81 -0.71 -7.16
C VAL A 69 -2.05 -1.93 -7.68
N GLY A 70 -2.09 -3.02 -6.91
CA GLY A 70 -1.37 -4.27 -7.13
C GLY A 70 -0.11 -4.34 -6.26
N ALA A 71 0.05 -5.46 -5.53
CA ALA A 71 1.16 -5.67 -4.60
C ALA A 71 2.54 -5.49 -5.25
N ALA A 72 2.73 -6.00 -6.47
CA ALA A 72 3.99 -5.86 -7.21
C ALA A 72 4.33 -4.40 -7.55
N ARG A 73 3.35 -3.63 -8.03
CA ARG A 73 3.52 -2.21 -8.35
C ARG A 73 3.75 -1.38 -7.09
N MET A 74 3.09 -1.71 -5.99
CA MET A 74 3.30 -1.05 -4.70
C MET A 74 4.69 -1.35 -4.13
N LEU A 75 5.17 -2.59 -4.24
CA LEU A 75 6.54 -2.96 -3.87
C LEU A 75 7.58 -2.20 -4.73
N GLU A 76 7.36 -2.11 -6.03
CA GLU A 76 8.21 -1.33 -6.94
C GLU A 76 8.26 0.15 -6.55
N LEU A 77 7.12 0.74 -6.22
CA LEU A 77 7.03 2.12 -5.73
C LEU A 77 7.84 2.32 -4.45
N GLN A 78 7.65 1.46 -3.44
CA GLN A 78 8.36 1.55 -2.17
C GLN A 78 9.87 1.38 -2.34
N ARG A 79 10.30 0.41 -3.16
CA ARG A 79 11.73 0.23 -3.51
C ARG A 79 12.30 1.45 -4.20
N SER A 80 11.60 1.99 -5.19
CA SER A 80 12.04 3.17 -5.94
C SER A 80 12.16 4.39 -5.03
N LEU A 81 11.20 4.60 -4.13
CA LEU A 81 11.24 5.66 -3.12
C LEU A 81 12.43 5.47 -2.17
N HIS A 82 12.64 4.26 -1.65
CA HIS A 82 13.74 3.97 -0.74
C HIS A 82 15.11 4.16 -1.41
N THR A 83 15.31 3.63 -2.62
CA THR A 83 16.56 3.76 -3.37
C THR A 83 16.84 5.22 -3.76
N THR A 84 15.83 5.96 -4.21
CA THR A 84 16.03 7.34 -4.68
C THR A 84 16.30 8.31 -3.52
N THR A 85 15.63 8.11 -2.39
CA THR A 85 15.73 9.03 -1.24
C THR A 85 16.77 8.60 -0.21
N GLY A 86 17.14 7.32 -0.17
CA GLY A 86 17.95 6.73 0.91
C GLY A 86 17.24 6.67 2.27
N ASP A 87 15.98 7.10 2.35
CA ASP A 87 15.26 7.28 3.61
C ASP A 87 14.67 5.94 4.09
N PRO A 88 15.01 5.47 5.30
CA PRO A 88 14.50 4.22 5.85
C PRO A 88 12.97 4.14 5.97
N ARG A 89 12.26 5.27 6.03
CA ARG A 89 10.78 5.25 6.14
C ARG A 89 10.08 4.64 4.93
N HIS A 90 10.74 4.63 3.77
CA HIS A 90 10.20 4.06 2.52
C HIS A 90 10.60 2.60 2.32
N ARG A 91 11.36 2.01 3.27
CA ARG A 91 11.81 0.63 3.16
C ARG A 91 10.60 -0.30 3.07
N PRO A 92 10.51 -1.15 2.02
CA PRO A 92 9.44 -2.13 1.92
C PRO A 92 9.44 -3.09 3.12
N THR A 93 8.26 -3.43 3.60
CA THR A 93 8.10 -4.44 4.65
C THR A 93 8.25 -5.85 4.08
N ARG A 94 8.46 -6.84 4.94
CA ARG A 94 8.46 -8.25 4.55
C ARG A 94 7.08 -8.66 4.03
N TRP A 95 6.00 -8.20 4.66
CA TRP A 95 4.62 -8.51 4.26
C TRP A 95 4.33 -8.27 2.78
N ILE A 96 4.64 -7.06 2.28
CA ILE A 96 4.43 -6.70 0.87
C ILE A 96 5.44 -7.39 -0.05
N THR A 97 6.67 -7.59 0.42
CA THR A 97 7.73 -8.26 -0.35
C THR A 97 7.36 -9.72 -0.64
N GLU A 98 6.92 -10.46 0.37
CA GLU A 98 6.53 -11.86 0.23
C GLU A 98 5.29 -12.01 -0.62
N ARG A 99 4.26 -11.20 -0.36
CA ARG A 99 2.99 -11.28 -1.08
C ARG A 99 3.13 -10.93 -2.56
N ALA A 100 3.92 -9.90 -2.88
CA ALA A 100 4.25 -9.60 -4.26
C ALA A 100 5.06 -10.73 -4.94
N ALA A 101 5.98 -11.37 -4.22
CA ALA A 101 6.79 -12.47 -4.76
C ALA A 101 5.97 -13.75 -4.98
N LEU A 102 4.99 -14.02 -4.10
CA LEU A 102 4.17 -15.24 -4.11
C LEU A 102 2.82 -15.07 -4.82
N GLY A 103 2.46 -13.86 -5.24
CA GLY A 103 1.15 -13.57 -5.84
C GLY A 103 -0.01 -13.67 -4.85
N LEU A 104 0.25 -13.46 -3.56
CA LEU A 104 -0.75 -13.48 -2.50
C LEU A 104 -1.38 -12.09 -2.32
N ALA A 105 -2.63 -12.04 -1.86
CA ALA A 105 -3.30 -10.78 -1.55
C ALA A 105 -2.74 -10.14 -0.26
N LEU A 106 -2.59 -8.81 -0.24
CA LEU A 106 -2.23 -8.02 0.95
C LEU A 106 -3.24 -8.16 2.08
N THR A 107 -4.50 -8.45 1.75
CA THR A 107 -5.59 -8.68 2.70
C THR A 107 -5.68 -10.11 3.20
N ASP A 108 -4.90 -11.04 2.62
CA ASP A 108 -4.88 -12.42 3.07
C ASP A 108 -4.16 -12.50 4.43
N PRO A 109 -4.80 -13.00 5.51
CA PRO A 109 -4.14 -13.20 6.81
C PRO A 109 -2.95 -14.17 6.74
N GLY A 110 -2.87 -15.01 5.71
CA GLY A 110 -1.92 -16.10 5.62
C GLY A 110 -2.31 -17.29 6.50
N THR A 111 -1.41 -18.26 6.59
CA THR A 111 -1.60 -19.47 7.40
C THR A 111 -1.12 -19.22 8.83
N SER A 112 -2.01 -19.42 9.80
CA SER A 112 -1.66 -19.40 11.21
C SER A 112 -1.12 -20.77 11.66
N PRO A 113 -0.32 -20.86 12.73
CA PRO A 113 0.08 -22.15 13.28
C PRO A 113 -1.09 -23.06 13.66
N ALA A 114 -2.24 -22.48 14.03
CA ALA A 114 -3.45 -23.24 14.33
C ALA A 114 -4.00 -23.98 13.11
N ASP A 115 -3.85 -23.41 11.91
CA ASP A 115 -4.28 -24.04 10.65
C ASP A 115 -3.44 -25.27 10.28
N CYS A 116 -2.23 -25.39 10.84
CA CYS A 116 -1.32 -26.52 10.63
C CYS A 116 -1.52 -27.67 11.63
N LEU A 117 -2.32 -27.48 12.69
CA LEU A 117 -2.50 -28.43 13.79
C LEU A 117 -3.74 -29.33 13.65
N GLY A 118 -4.25 -29.50 12.42
CA GLY A 118 -5.36 -30.40 12.09
C GLY A 118 -5.14 -31.84 12.52
#